data_AF-S5XM53-F1
#
_entry.id   AF-S5XM53-F1
#
_cell.length_a   1.000
_cell.length_b   1.000
_cell.length_c   1.000
_cell.angle_alpha   90.00
_cell.angle_beta   90.00
_cell.angle_gamma   90.00
#
_symmetry.space_group_name_H-M   'P 1'
#
loop_
_entity.id
_entity.type
_entity.pdbx_description
1 polymer ?
#
loop_
_entity_poly.entity_id
_entity_poly.type
_entity_poly.pdbx_seq_one_letter_code
_entity_poly.pdbx_strand_id
1 'polypeptide(L)'
;MTAVMNAVRARQARCAALGFWPGPIDGINGSRTRAAYAAALAAQKARGQPFQHSSGVTRIHWHWAASGYAASTEAMAAYHALILGDGEVRWLADPATPRSHTLNANGGAVGLSICAMAGANERPFVWGRAPLLPVQVSALARETARLCRIYDIPVSRWSTLSHAEIQPSLGVVQKNKWDITVLPGMAGPADPISVGDRLRDLVSRELSTL
;
A
#
# COMPACT_ATOMS: atom_id res chain seq x y z
N MET A 1 14.31 3.84 -20.06
CA MET A 1 14.52 3.87 -18.60
C MET A 1 13.38 3.15 -17.92
N THR A 2 13.65 2.21 -17.03
CA THR A 2 12.60 1.56 -16.22
C THR A 2 11.95 2.62 -15.32
N ALA A 3 10.62 2.69 -15.29
CA ALA A 3 9.94 3.62 -14.39
C ALA A 3 10.29 3.30 -12.92
N VAL A 4 10.66 4.32 -12.15
CA VAL A 4 10.99 4.25 -10.73
C VAL A 4 10.21 5.35 -10.00
N MET A 5 9.80 5.09 -8.76
CA MET A 5 9.22 6.09 -7.86
C MET A 5 10.25 7.17 -7.51
N ASN A 6 10.45 8.12 -8.43
CA ASN A 6 11.26 9.30 -8.23
C ASN A 6 10.48 10.39 -7.46
N ALA A 7 11.16 11.49 -7.13
CA ALA A 7 10.56 12.60 -6.39
C ALA A 7 9.32 13.21 -7.09
N VAL A 8 9.28 13.22 -8.42
CA VAL A 8 8.14 13.75 -9.18
C VAL A 8 6.94 12.81 -9.08
N ARG A 9 7.13 11.50 -9.28
CA ARG A 9 6.04 10.50 -9.11
C ARG A 9 5.52 10.47 -7.68
N ALA A 10 6.41 10.55 -6.69
CA ALA A 10 6.02 10.61 -5.28
C ALA A 10 5.15 11.85 -5.00
N ARG A 11 5.54 13.02 -5.54
CA ARG A 11 4.75 14.25 -5.48
C ARG A 11 3.39 14.08 -6.19
N GLN A 12 3.36 13.55 -7.40
CA GLN A 12 2.12 13.30 -8.14
C GLN A 12 1.19 12.38 -7.33
N ALA A 13 1.68 11.26 -6.83
CA ALA A 13 0.90 10.32 -6.02
C ALA A 13 0.34 10.99 -4.76
N ARG A 14 1.16 11.79 -4.06
CA ARG A 14 0.72 12.55 -2.88
C ARG A 14 -0.34 13.59 -3.22
N CYS A 15 -0.18 14.36 -4.30
CA CYS A 15 -1.19 15.32 -4.75
C CYS A 15 -2.52 14.60 -5.05
N ALA A 16 -2.48 13.50 -5.81
CA ALA A 16 -3.66 12.73 -6.15
C ALA A 16 -4.35 12.15 -4.90
N ALA A 17 -3.58 11.60 -3.95
CA ALA A 17 -4.10 11.13 -2.67
C ALA A 17 -4.77 12.24 -1.85
N LEU A 18 -4.25 13.46 -1.91
CA LEU A 18 -4.84 14.65 -1.26
C LEU A 18 -6.04 15.23 -2.03
N GLY A 19 -6.45 14.64 -3.16
CA GLY A 19 -7.57 15.12 -3.98
C GLY A 19 -7.20 16.18 -5.03
N PHE A 20 -5.91 16.47 -5.22
CA PHE A 20 -5.43 17.43 -6.22
C PHE A 20 -4.82 16.70 -7.41
N TRP A 21 -5.59 16.53 -8.48
CA TRP A 21 -5.18 15.70 -9.62
C TRP A 21 -3.99 16.30 -10.41
N PRO A 22 -2.82 15.64 -10.46
CA PRO A 22 -1.64 16.15 -11.17
C PRO A 22 -1.59 15.70 -12.64
N GLY A 23 -2.55 14.89 -13.11
CA GLY A 23 -2.42 14.09 -14.32
C GLY A 23 -1.91 12.68 -14.00
N PRO A 24 -1.55 11.89 -15.02
CA PRO A 24 -0.98 10.56 -14.83
C PRO A 24 0.22 10.60 -13.89
N ILE A 25 0.39 9.54 -13.08
CA ILE A 25 1.60 9.35 -12.28
C ILE A 25 2.69 8.86 -13.25
N ASP A 26 3.33 9.78 -13.96
CA ASP A 26 4.26 9.51 -15.07
C ASP A 26 5.69 10.00 -14.79
N GLY A 27 5.89 10.80 -13.75
CA GLY A 27 7.18 11.40 -13.41
C GLY A 27 7.50 12.68 -14.17
N ILE A 28 6.54 13.27 -14.90
CA ILE A 28 6.70 14.52 -15.64
C ILE A 28 6.27 15.70 -14.77
N ASN A 29 7.19 16.65 -14.53
CA ASN A 29 6.93 17.86 -13.75
C ASN A 29 6.31 18.99 -14.60
N GLY A 30 5.19 18.68 -15.27
CA GLY A 30 4.49 19.60 -16.17
C GLY A 30 3.69 20.69 -15.45
N SER A 31 2.97 21.51 -16.22
CA SER A 31 2.10 22.58 -15.69
C SER A 31 1.03 22.03 -14.74
N ARG A 32 0.37 20.91 -15.12
CA ARG A 32 -0.64 20.26 -14.28
C ARG A 32 -0.07 19.74 -12.96
N THR A 33 1.08 19.04 -13.00
CA THR A 33 1.79 18.58 -11.79
C THR A 33 2.13 19.74 -10.86
N ARG A 34 2.67 20.85 -11.40
CA ARG A 34 3.01 22.04 -10.61
C ARG A 34 1.79 22.73 -10.01
N ALA A 35 0.70 22.86 -10.77
CA ALA A 35 -0.54 23.46 -10.29
C ALA A 35 -1.18 22.63 -9.17
N ALA A 36 -1.28 21.31 -9.35
CA ALA A 36 -1.79 20.40 -8.33
C ALA A 36 -0.94 20.44 -7.06
N TYR A 37 0.38 20.50 -7.20
CA TYR A 37 1.30 20.63 -6.06
C TYR A 37 1.11 21.94 -5.30
N ALA A 38 0.98 23.07 -6.00
CA ALA A 38 0.74 24.37 -5.38
C ALA A 38 -0.60 24.39 -4.61
N ALA A 39 -1.66 23.82 -5.20
CA ALA A 39 -2.97 23.72 -4.57
C ALA A 39 -2.94 22.82 -3.32
N ALA A 40 -2.31 21.65 -3.41
CA ALA A 40 -2.15 20.72 -2.29
C ALA A 40 -1.32 21.34 -1.15
N LEU A 41 -0.25 22.08 -1.47
CA LEU A 41 0.53 22.84 -0.48
C LEU A 41 -0.31 23.87 0.25
N ALA A 42 -1.11 24.65 -0.48
CA ALA A 42 -1.98 25.66 0.11
C ALA A 42 -3.03 25.02 1.03
N ALA A 43 -3.64 23.92 0.61
CA ALA A 43 -4.64 23.19 1.41
C ALA A 43 -4.06 22.59 2.70
N GLN A 44 -2.89 21.96 2.63
CA GLN A 44 -2.21 21.44 3.83
C GLN A 44 -1.78 22.56 4.77
N LYS A 45 -1.24 23.67 4.23
CA LYS A 45 -0.90 24.85 5.02
C LYS A 45 -2.11 25.41 5.77
N ALA A 46 -3.28 25.45 5.12
CA ALA A 46 -4.52 25.89 5.76
C ALA A 46 -4.97 24.98 6.92
N ARG A 47 -4.56 23.70 6.92
CA ARG A 47 -4.76 22.74 8.01
C ARG A 47 -3.63 22.77 9.06
N GLY A 48 -2.62 23.64 8.91
CA GLY A 48 -1.44 23.65 9.77
C GLY A 48 -0.53 22.43 9.58
N GLN A 49 -0.64 21.72 8.46
CA GLN A 49 0.10 20.50 8.18
C GLN A 49 1.15 20.72 7.07
N PRO A 50 2.28 20.00 7.11
CA PRO A 50 3.20 19.97 5.98
C PRO A 50 2.60 19.20 4.79
N PHE A 51 3.17 19.38 3.60
CA PHE A 51 2.76 18.61 2.41
C PHE A 51 2.92 17.10 2.60
N GLN A 52 4.01 16.71 3.26
CA GLN A 52 4.33 15.33 3.65
C GLN A 52 4.76 15.30 5.12
N HIS A 53 4.49 14.19 5.80
CA HIS A 53 4.95 14.00 7.18
C HIS A 53 6.49 14.07 7.25
N SER A 54 7.03 14.59 8.37
CA SER A 54 8.47 14.82 8.54
C SER A 54 9.32 13.53 8.51
N SER A 55 8.71 12.39 8.81
CA SER A 55 9.34 11.06 8.67
C SER A 55 9.62 10.64 7.22
N GLY A 56 9.05 11.34 6.23
CA GLY A 56 9.13 10.96 4.81
C GLY A 56 8.20 9.79 4.41
N VAL A 57 7.42 9.25 5.35
CA VAL A 57 6.40 8.23 5.10
C VAL A 57 5.21 8.88 4.42
N THR A 58 4.79 8.33 3.27
CA THR A 58 3.73 8.92 2.42
C THR A 58 2.74 7.89 1.89
N ARG A 59 3.08 6.59 1.92
CA ARG A 59 2.26 5.51 1.38
C ARG A 59 2.38 4.24 2.21
N ILE A 60 1.43 3.35 2.02
CA ILE A 60 1.36 2.01 2.61
C ILE A 60 1.16 1.02 1.47
N HIS A 61 2.02 0.01 1.41
CA HIS A 61 1.92 -1.09 0.44
C HIS A 61 1.49 -2.37 1.16
N TRP A 62 0.38 -2.94 0.73
CA TRP A 62 -0.11 -4.22 1.25
C TRP A 62 0.44 -5.40 0.45
N HIS A 63 0.74 -6.47 1.17
CA HIS A 63 1.31 -7.69 0.61
C HIS A 63 0.70 -8.92 1.27
N TRP A 64 0.80 -10.07 0.60
CA TRP A 64 0.97 -11.34 1.29
C TRP A 64 2.44 -11.78 1.24
N ALA A 65 2.84 -12.60 2.22
CA ALA A 65 4.19 -13.12 2.30
C ALA A 65 4.42 -14.38 1.44
N ALA A 66 3.36 -14.99 0.89
CA ALA A 66 3.40 -16.32 0.25
C ALA A 66 4.00 -17.40 1.18
N SER A 67 3.66 -17.31 2.46
CA SER A 67 4.18 -18.12 3.57
C SER A 67 3.05 -18.83 4.32
N GLY A 68 3.41 -19.63 5.32
CA GLY A 68 2.45 -20.06 6.34
C GLY A 68 2.00 -18.88 7.21
N TYR A 69 1.24 -19.18 8.28
CA TYR A 69 0.69 -18.18 9.20
C TYR A 69 1.69 -17.59 10.20
N ALA A 70 2.91 -18.12 10.26
CA ALA A 70 3.98 -17.59 11.10
C ALA A 70 4.94 -16.71 10.30
N ALA A 71 5.67 -15.85 11.00
CA ALA A 71 6.73 -15.04 10.41
C ALA A 71 7.88 -15.93 9.90
N SER A 72 8.15 -15.90 8.60
CA SER A 72 9.36 -16.52 8.02
C SER A 72 10.53 -15.53 8.03
N THR A 73 11.75 -16.04 7.98
CA THR A 73 12.98 -15.21 7.91
C THR A 73 12.96 -14.25 6.73
N GLU A 74 12.51 -14.72 5.57
CA GLU A 74 12.43 -13.92 4.34
C GLU A 74 11.42 -12.78 4.48
N ALA A 75 10.24 -13.08 5.05
CA ALA A 75 9.22 -12.07 5.31
C ALA A 75 9.73 -11.02 6.33
N MET A 76 10.44 -11.46 7.36
CA MET A 76 10.98 -10.56 8.39
C MET A 76 12.06 -9.61 7.85
N ALA A 77 12.82 -10.04 6.84
CA ALA A 77 13.80 -9.20 6.16
C ALA A 77 13.15 -8.18 5.20
N ALA A 78 12.02 -8.53 4.58
CA ALA A 78 11.43 -7.75 3.50
C ALA A 78 10.48 -6.64 3.95
N TYR A 79 9.68 -6.85 5.00
CA TYR A 79 8.57 -5.97 5.37
C TYR A 79 8.81 -5.21 6.68
N HIS A 80 8.02 -4.16 6.92
CA HIS A 80 8.10 -3.39 8.17
C HIS A 80 7.30 -4.05 9.28
N ALA A 81 6.12 -4.61 8.93
CA ALA A 81 5.31 -5.38 9.84
C ALA A 81 4.67 -6.59 9.15
N LEU A 82 4.44 -7.63 9.95
CA LEU A 82 3.80 -8.88 9.54
C LEU A 82 2.49 -9.06 10.31
N ILE A 83 1.46 -9.55 9.62
CA ILE A 83 0.18 -9.94 10.23
C ILE A 83 0.12 -11.48 10.26
N LEU A 84 0.20 -12.05 11.47
CA LEU A 84 0.23 -13.51 11.69
C LEU A 84 -1.17 -14.12 11.59
N GLY A 85 -1.28 -15.45 11.61
CA GLY A 85 -2.56 -16.17 11.39
C GLY A 85 -3.67 -15.81 12.37
N ASP A 86 -3.34 -15.47 13.60
CA ASP A 86 -4.27 -15.04 14.65
C ASP A 86 -4.62 -13.54 14.58
N GLY A 87 -4.00 -12.80 13.65
CA GLY A 87 -4.15 -11.36 13.51
C GLY A 87 -3.16 -10.53 14.33
N GLU A 88 -2.18 -11.15 15.04
CA GLU A 88 -1.09 -10.41 15.68
C GLU A 88 -0.34 -9.57 14.63
N VAL A 89 -0.19 -8.27 14.91
CA VAL A 89 0.66 -7.36 14.11
C VAL A 89 2.04 -7.28 14.75
N ARG A 90 3.04 -7.85 14.09
CA ARG A 90 4.43 -7.85 14.53
C ARG A 90 5.25 -6.82 13.76
N TRP A 91 5.66 -5.76 14.44
CA TRP A 91 6.57 -4.74 13.89
C TRP A 91 8.03 -5.18 13.98
N LEU A 92 8.79 -4.96 12.90
CA LEU A 92 10.17 -5.42 12.72
C LEU A 92 11.14 -4.29 12.38
N ALA A 93 10.62 -3.13 11.99
CA ALA A 93 11.37 -1.92 11.75
C ALA A 93 10.45 -0.70 11.87
N ASP A 94 11.04 0.46 12.16
CA ASP A 94 10.30 1.72 12.12
C ASP A 94 9.75 1.99 10.72
N PRO A 95 8.56 2.61 10.58
CA PRO A 95 7.96 2.94 9.29
C PRO A 95 8.83 3.73 8.31
N ALA A 96 9.83 4.49 8.81
CA ALA A 96 10.75 5.27 8.00
C ALA A 96 12.03 4.50 7.60
N THR A 97 12.28 3.33 8.18
CA THR A 97 13.45 2.50 7.86
C THR A 97 13.33 1.93 6.45
N PRO A 98 14.33 2.09 5.57
CA PRO A 98 14.27 1.53 4.23
C PRO A 98 14.07 0.00 4.22
N ARG A 99 13.12 -0.46 3.40
CA ARG A 99 12.87 -1.90 3.13
C ARG A 99 12.68 -2.14 1.63
N SER A 100 12.85 -3.38 1.20
CA SER A 100 12.81 -3.79 -0.21
C SER A 100 11.66 -4.76 -0.46
N HIS A 101 10.43 -4.25 -0.51
CA HIS A 101 9.22 -5.08 -0.69
C HIS A 101 8.44 -4.80 -1.98
N THR A 102 8.70 -3.68 -2.65
CA THR A 102 8.04 -3.30 -3.90
C THR A 102 9.04 -2.76 -4.90
N LEU A 103 9.24 -3.48 -6.01
CA LEU A 103 10.23 -3.15 -7.02
C LEU A 103 10.10 -1.69 -7.45
N ASN A 104 11.19 -0.92 -7.27
CA ASN A 104 11.29 0.49 -7.65
C ASN A 104 10.25 1.45 -7.03
N ALA A 105 9.52 1.04 -5.98
CA ALA A 105 8.47 1.86 -5.37
C ALA A 105 8.57 2.03 -3.82
N ASN A 106 9.66 1.54 -3.21
CA ASN A 106 9.82 1.51 -1.75
C ASN A 106 9.95 2.89 -1.08
N GLY A 107 10.47 3.90 -1.78
CA GLY A 107 10.80 5.20 -1.15
C GLY A 107 9.58 5.88 -0.52
N GLY A 108 9.58 6.00 0.81
CA GLY A 108 8.47 6.58 1.59
C GLY A 108 7.24 5.68 1.72
N ALA A 109 7.37 4.37 1.46
CA ALA A 109 6.28 3.39 1.58
C ALA A 109 6.52 2.41 2.74
N VAL A 110 5.48 2.16 3.53
CA VAL A 110 5.46 1.13 4.57
C VAL A 110 4.89 -0.15 4.00
N GLY A 111 5.70 -1.20 3.91
CA GLY A 111 5.25 -2.56 3.60
C GLY A 111 4.62 -3.27 4.80
N LEU A 112 3.30 -3.51 4.73
CA LEU A 112 2.55 -4.38 5.64
C LEU A 112 2.24 -5.70 4.91
N SER A 113 2.61 -6.83 5.50
CA SER A 113 2.43 -8.13 4.84
C SER A 113 1.66 -9.13 5.67
N ILE A 114 0.67 -9.78 5.07
CA ILE A 114 -0.06 -10.88 5.69
C ILE A 114 0.72 -12.19 5.52
N CYS A 115 1.03 -12.87 6.62
CA CYS A 115 1.60 -14.21 6.62
C CYS A 115 0.54 -15.22 6.18
N ALA A 116 0.48 -15.49 4.88
CA ALA A 116 -0.48 -16.38 4.23
C ALA A 116 -0.02 -16.70 2.79
N MET A 117 -0.85 -17.46 2.08
CA MET A 117 -0.73 -17.87 0.67
C MET A 117 0.39 -18.86 0.39
N ALA A 118 0.78 -19.69 1.37
CA ALA A 118 1.72 -20.80 1.19
C ALA A 118 1.26 -21.77 0.08
N GLY A 119 1.99 -21.80 -1.03
CA GLY A 119 1.69 -22.68 -2.16
C GLY A 119 0.42 -22.31 -2.92
N ALA A 120 -0.07 -21.07 -2.79
CA ALA A 120 -1.16 -20.57 -3.63
C ALA A 120 -0.70 -20.48 -5.10
N ASN A 121 -1.64 -20.67 -6.03
CA ASN A 121 -1.41 -20.53 -7.46
C ASN A 121 -2.56 -19.75 -8.09
N GLU A 122 -2.25 -18.83 -9.01
CA GLU A 122 -3.24 -17.89 -9.56
C GLU A 122 -4.17 -18.58 -10.57
N ARG A 123 -3.60 -19.44 -11.43
CA ARG A 123 -4.29 -20.04 -12.58
C ARG A 123 -3.79 -21.48 -12.82
N PRO A 124 -4.62 -22.53 -12.64
CA PRO A 124 -5.94 -22.47 -12.00
C PRO A 124 -5.83 -21.99 -10.56
N PHE A 125 -6.84 -21.28 -10.08
CA PHE A 125 -6.79 -20.73 -8.74
C PHE A 125 -6.83 -21.84 -7.68
N VAL A 126 -5.83 -21.82 -6.81
CA VAL A 126 -5.83 -22.59 -5.56
C VAL A 126 -5.32 -21.70 -4.44
N TRP A 127 -6.00 -21.77 -3.29
CA TRP A 127 -5.64 -21.03 -2.10
C TRP A 127 -4.29 -21.42 -1.46
N GLY A 128 -3.80 -22.62 -1.79
CA GLY A 128 -2.66 -23.22 -1.09
C GLY A 128 -3.03 -23.72 0.30
N ARG A 129 -2.01 -23.94 1.15
CA ARG A 129 -2.19 -24.53 2.50
C ARG A 129 -2.47 -23.51 3.60
N ALA A 130 -2.32 -22.23 3.31
CA ALA A 130 -2.54 -21.14 4.27
C ALA A 130 -3.32 -20.00 3.59
N PRO A 131 -4.62 -20.18 3.27
CA PRO A 131 -5.44 -19.10 2.70
C PRO A 131 -5.43 -17.83 3.57
N LEU A 132 -5.69 -16.67 2.98
CA LEU A 132 -5.96 -15.46 3.76
C LEU A 132 -7.11 -15.70 4.74
N LEU A 133 -6.96 -15.23 5.97
CA LEU A 133 -8.00 -15.33 7.00
C LEU A 133 -8.70 -13.97 7.21
N PRO A 134 -10.02 -13.95 7.51
CA PRO A 134 -10.73 -12.71 7.81
C PRO A 134 -10.12 -11.88 8.95
N VAL A 135 -9.59 -12.55 9.99
CA VAL A 135 -8.92 -11.89 11.12
C VAL A 135 -7.66 -11.14 10.69
N GLN A 136 -6.89 -11.70 9.75
CA GLN A 136 -5.70 -11.06 9.20
C GLN A 136 -6.04 -9.83 8.36
N VAL A 137 -7.07 -9.94 7.52
CA VAL A 137 -7.55 -8.80 6.71
C VAL A 137 -8.06 -7.67 7.61
N SER A 138 -8.76 -8.01 8.69
CA SER A 138 -9.23 -7.03 9.67
C SER A 138 -8.07 -6.35 10.39
N ALA A 139 -7.05 -7.11 10.81
CA ALA A 139 -5.84 -6.56 11.42
C ALA A 139 -5.04 -5.66 10.45
N LEU A 140 -4.90 -6.06 9.18
CA LEU A 140 -4.30 -5.23 8.14
C LEU A 140 -5.05 -3.89 7.98
N ALA A 141 -6.38 -3.94 7.93
CA ALA A 141 -7.21 -2.75 7.76
C ALA A 141 -7.06 -1.78 8.94
N ARG A 142 -7.14 -2.30 10.17
CA ARG A 142 -6.97 -1.53 11.41
C ARG A 142 -5.59 -0.89 11.50
N GLU A 143 -4.55 -1.66 11.22
CA GLU A 143 -3.19 -1.15 11.31
C GLU A 143 -2.91 -0.11 10.22
N THR A 144 -3.45 -0.32 9.02
CA THR A 144 -3.37 0.69 7.96
C THR A 144 -4.07 1.98 8.38
N ALA A 145 -5.27 1.91 8.97
CA ALA A 145 -5.99 3.08 9.45
C ALA A 145 -5.19 3.85 10.53
N ARG A 146 -4.56 3.12 11.47
CA ARG A 146 -3.67 3.70 12.47
C ARG A 146 -2.51 4.49 11.83
N LEU A 147 -1.83 3.89 10.85
CA LEU A 147 -0.73 4.54 10.13
C LEU A 147 -1.22 5.73 9.30
N CYS A 148 -2.39 5.61 8.65
CA CYS A 148 -3.00 6.70 7.91
C CYS A 148 -3.20 7.94 8.76
N ARG A 149 -3.68 7.77 10.00
CA ARG A 149 -3.86 8.87 10.93
C ARG A 149 -2.54 9.46 11.43
N ILE A 150 -1.58 8.62 11.82
CA ILE A 150 -0.29 9.07 12.36
C ILE A 150 0.52 9.85 11.33
N TYR A 151 0.59 9.34 10.10
CA TYR A 151 1.44 9.89 9.04
C TYR A 151 0.69 10.81 8.07
N ASP A 152 -0.55 11.18 8.39
CA ASP A 152 -1.44 11.98 7.52
C ASP A 152 -1.47 11.41 6.08
N ILE A 153 -1.70 10.10 5.95
CA ILE A 153 -1.80 9.42 4.66
C ILE A 153 -3.29 9.25 4.32
N PRO A 154 -3.82 9.96 3.31
CA PRO A 154 -5.19 9.72 2.83
C PRO A 154 -5.37 8.27 2.40
N VAL A 155 -6.54 7.69 2.67
CA VAL A 155 -6.90 6.38 2.12
C VAL A 155 -7.26 6.57 0.66
N SER A 156 -6.45 6.07 -0.27
CA SER A 156 -6.66 6.26 -1.70
C SER A 156 -5.89 5.24 -2.54
N ARG A 157 -6.24 5.12 -3.82
CA ARG A 157 -5.52 4.29 -4.80
C ARG A 157 -4.06 4.70 -5.03
N TRP A 158 -3.66 5.89 -4.57
CA TRP A 158 -2.30 6.43 -4.75
C TRP A 158 -1.44 6.35 -3.49
N SER A 159 -2.01 5.93 -2.36
CA SER A 159 -1.36 5.98 -1.05
C SER A 159 -1.58 4.77 -0.15
N THR A 160 -2.65 4.00 -0.35
CA THR A 160 -2.94 2.75 0.36
C THR A 160 -3.34 1.69 -0.66
N LEU A 161 -2.38 0.85 -1.04
CA LEU A 161 -2.51 0.01 -2.21
C LEU A 161 -1.74 -1.30 -2.04
N SER A 162 -2.24 -2.38 -2.62
CA SER A 162 -1.50 -3.64 -2.69
C SER A 162 -0.38 -3.56 -3.72
N HIS A 163 0.59 -4.47 -3.64
CA HIS A 163 1.65 -4.60 -4.66
C HIS A 163 1.05 -4.78 -6.07
N ALA A 164 -0.05 -5.53 -6.18
CA ALA A 164 -0.73 -5.77 -7.46
C ALA A 164 -1.27 -4.48 -8.11
N GLU A 165 -1.49 -3.42 -7.32
CA GLU A 165 -2.00 -2.13 -7.79
C GLU A 165 -0.91 -1.14 -8.18
N ILE A 166 0.37 -1.41 -7.86
CA ILE A 166 1.47 -0.45 -8.04
C ILE A 166 1.65 -0.07 -9.51
N GLN A 167 1.69 -1.04 -10.42
CA GLN A 167 1.83 -0.76 -11.85
C GLN A 167 0.61 -0.03 -12.43
N PRO A 168 -0.64 -0.50 -12.25
CA PRO A 168 -1.81 0.20 -12.81
C PRO A 168 -2.09 1.56 -12.17
N SER A 169 -1.75 1.78 -10.89
CA SER A 169 -2.04 3.04 -10.19
C SER A 169 -0.91 4.06 -10.25
N LEU A 170 0.35 3.61 -10.16
CA LEU A 170 1.52 4.48 -10.04
C LEU A 170 2.44 4.45 -11.27
N GLY A 171 2.14 3.61 -12.26
CA GLY A 171 2.92 3.48 -13.50
C GLY A 171 4.33 2.91 -13.30
N VAL A 172 4.61 2.30 -12.15
CA VAL A 172 5.91 1.69 -11.83
C VAL A 172 5.85 0.19 -12.13
N VAL A 173 6.62 -0.26 -13.11
CA VAL A 173 6.60 -1.65 -13.62
C VAL A 173 6.94 -2.65 -12.52
N GLN A 174 6.08 -3.67 -12.34
CA GLN A 174 6.22 -4.72 -11.30
C GLN A 174 6.48 -6.13 -11.85
N LYS A 175 6.74 -6.28 -13.16
CA LYS A 175 7.06 -7.57 -13.81
C LYS A 175 6.02 -8.68 -13.55
N ASN A 176 4.73 -8.35 -13.67
CA ASN A 176 3.62 -9.29 -13.47
C ASN A 176 3.61 -9.97 -12.09
N LYS A 177 4.10 -9.29 -11.05
CA LYS A 177 4.01 -9.78 -9.68
C LYS A 177 2.54 -9.91 -9.27
N TRP A 178 2.11 -11.15 -9.05
CA TRP A 178 0.84 -11.44 -8.40
C TRP A 178 0.97 -11.19 -6.89
N ASP A 179 0.04 -10.42 -6.36
CA ASP A 179 -0.14 -10.12 -4.93
C ASP A 179 -1.66 -9.93 -4.68
N ILE A 180 -2.09 -9.31 -3.59
CA ILE A 180 -3.51 -9.22 -3.16
C ILE A 180 -4.49 -8.84 -4.29
N THR A 181 -5.03 -9.87 -4.94
CA THR A 181 -6.14 -9.81 -5.91
C THR A 181 -7.27 -10.76 -5.54
N VAL A 182 -7.22 -11.34 -4.33
CA VAL A 182 -8.26 -12.20 -3.77
C VAL A 182 -8.33 -11.97 -2.27
N LEU A 183 -9.54 -11.99 -1.72
CA LEU A 183 -9.83 -11.85 -0.29
C LEU A 183 -10.66 -13.04 0.21
N PRO A 184 -10.69 -13.29 1.53
CA PRO A 184 -11.50 -14.37 2.09
C PRO A 184 -12.95 -14.32 1.60
N GLY A 185 -13.49 -15.49 1.20
CA GLY A 185 -14.85 -15.62 0.68
C GLY A 185 -15.02 -15.35 -0.82
N MET A 186 -13.98 -14.91 -1.53
CA MET A 186 -14.01 -14.81 -3.00
C MET A 186 -13.80 -16.18 -3.66
N ALA A 187 -14.43 -16.41 -4.82
CA ALA A 187 -14.28 -17.64 -5.60
C ALA A 187 -12.91 -17.75 -6.31
N GLY A 188 -12.24 -16.61 -6.54
CA GLY A 188 -10.91 -16.56 -7.14
C GLY A 188 -10.39 -15.13 -7.32
N PRO A 189 -9.18 -14.96 -7.86
CA PRO A 189 -8.57 -13.67 -8.15
C PRO A 189 -9.46 -12.80 -9.04
N ALA A 190 -9.52 -11.51 -8.73
CA ALA A 190 -10.25 -10.50 -9.48
C ALA A 190 -9.32 -9.34 -9.87
N ASP A 191 -9.91 -8.29 -10.45
CA ASP A 191 -9.19 -7.06 -10.77
C ASP A 191 -8.50 -6.46 -9.51
N PRO A 192 -7.18 -6.16 -9.56
CA PRO A 192 -6.44 -5.62 -8.42
C PRO A 192 -7.02 -4.33 -7.85
N ILE A 193 -7.51 -3.43 -8.71
CA ILE A 193 -8.06 -2.14 -8.26
C ILE A 193 -9.35 -2.36 -7.47
N SER A 194 -10.23 -3.21 -7.99
CA SER A 194 -11.50 -3.57 -7.36
C SER A 194 -11.30 -4.26 -6.00
N VAL A 195 -10.29 -5.12 -5.89
CA VAL A 195 -9.95 -5.79 -4.61
C VAL A 195 -9.31 -4.80 -3.63
N GLY A 196 -8.41 -3.95 -4.12
CA GLY A 196 -7.85 -2.86 -3.33
C GLY A 196 -8.92 -1.89 -2.81
N ASP A 197 -9.95 -1.60 -3.59
CA ASP A 197 -11.05 -0.72 -3.17
C ASP A 197 -11.82 -1.33 -2.00
N ARG A 198 -12.08 -2.64 -2.02
CA ARG A 198 -12.68 -3.36 -0.89
C ARG A 198 -11.82 -3.26 0.37
N LEU A 199 -10.49 -3.36 0.25
CA LEU A 199 -9.60 -3.16 1.39
C LEU A 199 -9.62 -1.70 1.88
N ARG A 200 -9.60 -0.73 0.98
CA ARG A 200 -9.70 0.70 1.32
C ARG A 200 -11.03 1.02 2.01
N ASP A 201 -12.12 0.36 1.65
CA ASP A 201 -13.41 0.50 2.36
C ASP A 201 -13.31 0.02 3.81
N LEU A 202 -12.64 -1.13 4.06
CA LEU A 202 -12.39 -1.62 5.42
C LEU A 202 -11.51 -0.65 6.21
N VAL A 203 -10.42 -0.16 5.59
CA VAL A 203 -9.53 0.84 6.20
C VAL A 203 -10.28 2.12 6.54
N SER A 204 -11.15 2.60 5.65
CA SER A 204 -11.93 3.83 5.88
C SER A 204 -12.92 3.67 7.04
N ARG A 205 -13.53 2.47 7.19
CA ARG A 205 -14.39 2.15 8.34
C ARG A 205 -13.59 2.15 9.64
N GLU A 206 -12.43 1.48 9.67
CA GLU A 206 -11.55 1.51 10.85
C GLU A 206 -11.07 2.93 11.16
N LEU A 207 -10.73 3.73 10.15
CA LEU A 207 -10.29 5.12 10.35
C LEU A 207 -11.38 6.02 10.93
N SER A 208 -12.66 5.73 10.67
CA SER A 208 -13.79 6.50 11.21
C SER A 208 -14.05 6.29 12.71
N THR A 209 -13.46 5.26 13.31
CA THR A 209 -13.63 4.94 14.75
C THR A 209 -12.48 5.45 15.62
N LEU A 210 -11.50 6.12 15.01
CA LEU A 210 -10.18 6.39 15.54
C LEU A 210 -10.02 7.83 16.06
#